data_AF-A0AAU2DC13-F1
#
_entry.id   AF-A0AAU2DC13-F1
#
_cell.length_a   1.000
_cell.length_b   1.000
_cell.length_c   1.000
_cell.angle_alpha   90.00
_cell.angle_beta   90.00
_cell.angle_gamma   90.00
#
_symmetry.space_group_name_H-M   'P 1'
#
loop_
_entity.id
_entity.type
_entity.pdbx_description
1 polymer ?
#
loop_
_entity_poly.entity_id
_entity_poly.type
_entity_poly.pdbx_seq_one_letter_code
_entity_poly.pdbx_strand_id
1 'polypeptide(L)' 'MSMPAPPVSEPDPSALTCPGDRVGLCARCQRKTHKYGSGGSPLCQWCMAPVLEQWGTAVRYVSTRT' A
#
# COMPACT_ATOMS: atom_id res chain seq x y z
N MET A 1 2.16 -6.12 -19.01
CA MET A 1 1.49 -7.23 -18.31
C MET A 1 1.36 -6.85 -16.85
N SER A 2 0.15 -6.60 -16.33
CA SER A 2 -0.05 -6.52 -14.89
C SER A 2 -0.18 -7.94 -14.36
N MET A 3 0.77 -8.37 -13.52
CA MET A 3 0.58 -9.58 -12.73
C MET A 3 -0.69 -9.42 -11.89
N PRO A 4 -1.57 -10.43 -11.82
CA PRO A 4 -2.68 -10.39 -10.89
C PRO A 4 -2.13 -10.22 -9.49
N ALA A 5 -2.76 -9.33 -8.71
CA ALA A 5 -2.37 -9.17 -7.31
C ALA A 5 -2.49 -10.52 -6.60
N PRO A 6 -1.56 -10.87 -5.68
CA PRO A 6 -1.67 -12.08 -4.88
C PRO A 6 -2.98 -12.09 -4.07
N PRO A 7 -3.38 -13.22 -3.48
CA PRO A 7 -4.49 -13.26 -2.53
C PRO A 7 -4.35 -12.24 -1.39
N VAL A 8 -5.48 -11.79 -0.84
CA VAL A 8 -5.53 -10.77 0.23
C VAL A 8 -4.90 -11.25 1.53
N SER A 9 -4.89 -12.56 1.74
CA SER A 9 -4.24 -13.22 2.88
C SER A 9 -2.74 -12.96 2.95
N GLU A 10 -2.10 -12.75 1.79
CA GLU A 10 -0.69 -12.38 1.74
C GLU A 10 -0.52 -10.89 2.04
N PRO A 11 0.36 -10.51 2.99
CA PRO A 11 0.57 -9.12 3.37
C PRO A 11 1.20 -8.31 2.23
N ASP A 12 1.02 -7.00 2.27
CA ASP A 12 1.80 -6.10 1.42
C ASP A 12 3.29 -6.24 1.77
N PRO A 13 4.20 -6.28 0.78
CA PRO A 13 5.64 -6.22 1.02
C PRO A 13 6.06 -5.14 2.02
N SER A 14 5.41 -3.98 2.02
CA SER A 14 5.70 -2.91 2.98
C SER A 14 5.33 -3.26 4.43
N ALA A 15 4.44 -4.23 4.64
CA ALA A 15 4.11 -4.72 5.98
C ALA A 15 5.17 -5.71 6.51
N LEU A 16 6.03 -6.26 5.66
CA LEU A 16 7.10 -7.17 6.08
C LEU A 16 8.30 -6.43 6.68
N THR A 17 8.54 -5.18 6.26
CA THR A 17 9.63 -4.33 6.75
C THR A 17 9.18 -3.40 7.89
N CYS A 18 7.88 -3.31 8.15
CA CYS A 18 7.33 -2.39 9.12
C CYS A 18 7.29 -2.98 10.53
N PRO A 19 7.61 -2.21 11.59
CA PRO A 19 7.29 -2.58 12.96
C PRO A 19 5.82 -3.00 13.08
N GLY A 20 5.53 -4.05 13.85
CA GLY A 20 4.17 -4.61 13.93
C GLY A 20 3.10 -3.61 14.37
N ASP A 21 3.46 -2.64 15.22
CA ASP A 21 2.62 -1.52 15.66
C ASP A 21 2.24 -0.55 14.54
N ARG A 22 2.95 -0.60 13.41
CA ARG A 22 2.74 0.25 12.23
C ARG A 22 2.00 -0.46 11.10
N VAL A 23 1.70 -1.75 11.27
CA VAL A 23 0.90 -2.54 10.31
C VAL A 23 -0.59 -2.42 10.64
N GLY A 24 -1.41 -2.17 9.63
CA GLY A 24 -2.85 -2.20 9.72
C GLY A 24 -3.48 -2.75 8.46
N LEU A 25 -4.80 -2.59 8.29
CA LEU A 25 -5.52 -3.11 7.12
C LEU A 25 -5.65 -2.04 6.04
N CYS A 26 -5.46 -2.46 4.78
CA CYS A 26 -5.76 -1.68 3.59
C CYS A 26 -7.25 -1.31 3.59
N ALA A 27 -7.56 -0.03 3.46
CA ALA A 27 -8.93 0.49 3.47
C ALA A 27 -9.81 -0.10 2.36
N ARG A 28 -9.21 -0.55 1.24
CA ARG A 28 -9.94 -1.11 0.09
C ARG A 28 -10.09 -2.63 0.16
N CYS A 29 -9.00 -3.36 0.34
CA CYS A 29 -8.99 -4.83 0.25
C CYS A 29 -8.77 -5.54 1.57
N GLN A 30 -8.61 -4.82 2.69
CA GLN A 30 -8.32 -5.37 4.02
C GLN A 30 -6.98 -6.14 4.14
N ARG A 31 -6.13 -6.15 3.11
CA ARG A 31 -4.78 -6.71 3.19
C ARG A 31 -3.95 -5.98 4.25
N LYS A 32 -3.15 -6.73 5.03
CA LYS A 32 -2.16 -6.15 5.95
C LYS A 32 -1.18 -5.25 5.19
N THR A 33 -1.10 -3.98 5.55
CA THR A 33 -0.25 -2.96 4.91
C THR A 33 0.24 -1.96 5.95
N HIS A 34 1.21 -1.14 5.60
CA HIS A 34 1.77 -0.12 6.48
C HIS A 34 0.73 1.01 6.67
N LYS A 35 0.12 1.11 7.86
CA LYS A 35 -1.02 2.00 8.14
C LYS A 35 -0.64 3.18 9.05
N TYR A 36 0.43 3.10 9.84
CA TYR A 36 0.76 4.12 10.86
C TYR A 36 2.26 4.45 10.93
N GLY A 37 2.61 5.66 11.39
CA GLY A 37 4.00 6.14 11.51
C GLY A 37 4.39 7.13 10.40
N SER A 38 5.69 7.41 10.29
CA SER A 38 6.23 8.29 9.24
C SER A 38 5.99 7.64 7.88
N GLY A 39 4.86 7.96 7.27
CA GLY A 39 4.48 7.50 5.95
C GLY A 39 3.21 6.66 5.79
N GLY A 40 2.34 6.65 6.80
CA GLY A 40 1.10 5.87 6.80
C GLY A 40 0.33 5.94 5.48
N SER A 41 0.07 4.77 4.90
CA SER A 41 -0.70 4.62 3.67
C SER A 41 -2.01 3.88 3.97
N PRO A 42 -3.18 4.42 3.61
CA PRO A 42 -4.45 3.72 3.81
C PRO A 42 -4.63 2.56 2.82
N LEU A 43 -3.82 2.48 1.75
CA LEU A 43 -3.96 1.48 0.70
C LEU A 43 -2.70 0.62 0.58
N CYS A 44 -2.83 -0.67 0.28
CA CYS A 44 -1.70 -1.50 -0.16
C CYS A 44 -1.18 -1.07 -1.55
N GLN A 45 0.01 -1.52 -1.96
CA GLN A 45 0.65 -1.09 -3.22
C GLN A 45 -0.21 -1.39 -4.45
N TRP A 46 -0.91 -2.53 -4.46
CA TRP A 46 -1.81 -2.90 -5.55
C TRP A 46 -3.08 -2.06 -5.60
N CYS A 47 -3.60 -1.64 -4.44
CA CYS A 47 -4.74 -0.72 -4.40
C CYS A 47 -4.32 0.71 -4.68
N MET A 48 -3.07 1.07 -4.41
CA MET A 48 -2.50 2.38 -4.69
C MET A 48 -2.20 2.56 -6.18
N ALA A 49 -1.71 1.52 -6.87
CA ALA A 49 -1.38 1.57 -8.31
C ALA A 49 -2.49 2.18 -9.21
N PRO A 50 -3.76 1.74 -9.18
CA PRO A 50 -4.81 2.34 -10.00
C PRO A 50 -5.19 3.76 -9.56
N VAL A 51 -4.95 4.12 -8.29
CA VAL A 51 -5.18 5.49 -7.79
C VAL A 51 -4.11 6.43 -8.34
N LEU A 52 -2.85 5.99 -8.33
CA LEU A 52 -1.74 6.75 -8.91
C LEU A 52 -1.90 6.94 -10.42
N GLU A 53 -2.38 5.92 -11.12
CA GLU A 53 -2.68 6.02 -12.56
C GLU A 53 -3.76 7.08 -12.84
N GLN A 54 -4.80 7.16 -12.01
CA GLN A 54 -5.85 8.17 -12.14
C GLN A 54 -5.38 9.60 -11.84
N TRP A 55 -4.39 9.77 -10.97
CA TRP A 55 -3.84 11.09 -10.64
C TRP A 55 -3.04 11.71 -11.80
N GLY A 56 -2.52 10.88 -12.71
CA GLY A 56 -1.73 11.33 -13.85
C GLY A 56 -0.37 11.92 -13.45
N THR A 57 0.34 12.49 -14.43
CA THR A 57 1.73 12.99 -14.26
C THR A 57 1.84 14.30 -13.47
N ALA A 58 0.71 14.97 -13.22
CA ALA A 58 0.67 16.24 -12.50
C ALA A 58 0.88 16.07 -10.98
N VAL A 59 0.59 14.89 -10.43
CA VAL A 59 0.70 14.63 -9.00
C VAL A 59 2.01 13.89 -8.69
N ARG A 60 2.86 14.51 -7.87
CA ARG A 60 4.05 13.84 -7.33
C ARG A 60 3.68 13.09 -6.05
N TYR A 61 3.42 11.79 -6.19
CA TYR A 61 3.29 10.91 -5.04
C TYR A 61 4.68 10.53 -4.51
N VAL A 62 4.99 10.96 -3.29
CA VAL A 62 6.15 10.47 -2.55
C VAL A 62 5.68 9.32 -1.67
N SER A 63 6.06 8.09 -2.05
CA SER A 63 5.86 6.95 -1.16
C SER A 63 6.73 7.14 0.06
N THR A 64 6.10 7.14 1.22
CA THR A 64 6.75 7.26 2.52
C THR A 64 6.86 5.89 3.21
N ARG A 65 6.64 4.80 2.45
CA ARG A 65 6.93 3.43 2.88
C ARG A 65 8.43 3.18 2.77
N THR A 66 9.14 3.37 3.87
CA THR A 66 10.54 2.95 4.06
C THR A 66 10.60 1.83 5.06
#